data_AF-A0A7C0YUS3-F1
#
_entry.id   AF-A0A7C0YUS3-F1
#
_cell.length_a   1.000
_cell.length_b   1.000
_cell.length_c   1.000
_cell.angle_alpha   90.00
_cell.angle_beta   90.00
_cell.angle_gamma   90.00
#
_symmetry.space_group_name_H-M   'P 1'
#
loop_
_entity.id
_entity.type
_entity.pdbx_description
1 polymer ?
#
loop_
_entity_poly.entity_id
_entity_poly.type
_entity_poly.pdbx_seq_one_letter_code
_entity_poly.pdbx_strand_id
1 'polypeptide(L)'
;MHREEIELRGHIIDSMILPKIFDVIMNMGGEFEILEFEIGKRRELPSYAKLLVMAEKREVLEDILEEVQKLGATLTEEKEVNLSPVEKDGVAPDNFYSTTNHKTYIRLNKKWIYVKNPEMDCVIVVKGEEAETKPINELKKGEMVVTGFDGIRIEPPERPRGNLGPFEFMNSDVSIEKPKGTLIRAVAREIKKIKEKDGKIGVVVGPAVVHTGAHVFLAEMIRLGFVDAFFGGNAIAVHDIEYALFGTSLGINIETGEVSEHGH
;
A
#
# COMPACT_ATOMS: atom_id res chain seq x y z
N MET A 1 -27.49 -5.05 22.01
CA MET A 1 -26.40 -4.12 21.66
C MET A 1 -25.09 -4.81 21.97
N HIS A 2 -24.30 -5.07 20.93
CA HIS A 2 -22.97 -5.66 21.03
C HIS A 2 -21.94 -4.54 21.14
N ARG A 3 -20.82 -4.79 21.83
CA ARG A 3 -19.78 -3.78 22.06
C ARG A 3 -18.40 -4.42 22.11
N GLU A 4 -17.40 -3.70 21.64
CA GLU A 4 -15.99 -4.11 21.69
C GLU A 4 -15.09 -2.87 21.87
N GLU A 5 -13.98 -3.00 22.58
CA GLU A 5 -13.03 -1.90 22.82
C GLU A 5 -11.89 -1.94 21.80
N ILE A 6 -11.63 -0.80 21.16
CA ILE A 6 -10.49 -0.60 20.25
C ILE A 6 -9.53 0.45 20.81
N GLU A 7 -8.26 0.28 20.49
CA GLU A 7 -7.16 1.18 20.79
C GLU A 7 -6.51 1.67 19.50
N LEU A 8 -6.02 2.90 19.57
CA LEU A 8 -5.38 3.60 18.47
C LEU A 8 -4.14 4.30 19.04
N ARG A 9 -2.98 4.05 18.44
CA ARG A 9 -1.73 4.67 18.86
C ARG A 9 -0.93 5.16 17.66
N GLY A 10 -0.44 6.39 17.75
CA GLY A 10 0.35 7.03 16.69
C GLY A 10 -0.08 8.48 16.48
N HIS A 11 0.22 9.04 15.32
CA HIS A 11 -0.23 10.40 14.96
C HIS A 11 -1.68 10.42 14.49
N ILE A 12 -2.59 9.83 15.27
CA ILE A 12 -3.97 9.50 14.86
C ILE A 12 -4.86 10.73 14.59
N ILE A 13 -4.49 11.89 15.14
CA ILE A 13 -5.16 13.17 14.89
C ILE A 13 -4.66 13.76 13.56
N ASP A 14 -3.36 14.00 13.46
CA ASP A 14 -2.75 14.69 12.31
C ASP A 14 -2.87 13.89 10.99
N SER A 15 -2.84 12.55 11.10
CA SER A 15 -3.02 11.65 9.95
C SER A 15 -4.47 11.52 9.50
N MET A 16 -5.42 12.14 10.21
CA MET A 16 -6.87 11.99 10.03
C MET A 16 -7.35 10.54 10.16
N ILE A 17 -6.59 9.66 10.84
CA ILE A 17 -7.02 8.28 11.11
C ILE A 17 -8.23 8.29 12.03
N LEU A 18 -8.20 9.07 13.11
CA LEU A 18 -9.27 9.11 14.09
C LEU A 18 -10.61 9.63 13.50
N PRO A 19 -10.64 10.77 12.77
CA PRO A 19 -11.85 11.18 12.04
C PRO A 19 -12.37 10.13 11.07
N LYS A 20 -11.50 9.48 10.30
CA LYS A 20 -11.92 8.41 9.37
C LYS A 20 -12.56 7.23 10.09
N ILE A 21 -12.02 6.85 11.25
CA ILE A 21 -12.60 5.78 12.06
C ILE A 21 -14.00 6.16 12.54
N PHE A 22 -14.19 7.41 12.99
CA PHE A 22 -15.53 7.89 13.35
C PHE A 22 -16.49 7.85 12.16
N ASP A 23 -16.05 8.31 10.99
CA ASP A 23 -16.86 8.28 9.77
C ASP A 23 -17.24 6.84 9.40
N VAL A 24 -16.31 5.89 9.45
CA VAL A 24 -16.58 4.47 9.17
C VAL A 24 -17.64 3.92 10.13
N ILE A 25 -17.45 4.12 11.45
CA ILE A 25 -18.38 3.61 12.47
C ILE A 25 -19.79 4.18 12.23
N MET A 26 -19.90 5.49 12.03
CA MET A 26 -21.20 6.15 11.82
C MET A 26 -21.87 5.75 10.51
N ASN A 27 -21.11 5.65 9.41
CA ASN A 27 -21.65 5.29 8.09
C ASN A 27 -22.17 3.85 8.03
N MET A 28 -21.60 2.95 8.84
CA MET A 28 -22.03 1.56 8.96
C MET A 28 -23.14 1.36 10.00
N GLY A 29 -23.66 2.45 10.60
CA GLY A 29 -24.75 2.41 11.58
C GLY A 29 -24.33 1.96 12.98
N GLY A 30 -23.04 2.06 13.29
CA GLY A 30 -22.52 1.88 14.64
C GLY A 30 -22.47 3.18 15.45
N GLU A 31 -22.28 3.02 16.75
CA GLU A 31 -22.04 4.11 17.70
C GLU A 31 -20.67 3.93 18.35
N PHE A 32 -20.08 5.02 18.85
CA PHE A 32 -18.83 4.95 19.60
C PHE A 32 -18.83 5.86 20.81
N GLU A 33 -18.10 5.46 21.84
CA GLU A 33 -17.80 6.26 23.04
C GLU A 33 -16.28 6.36 23.21
N ILE A 34 -15.77 7.56 23.50
CA ILE A 34 -14.35 7.77 23.78
C ILE A 34 -14.11 7.47 25.26
N LEU A 35 -13.40 6.38 25.55
CA LEU A 35 -13.08 5.96 26.92
C LEU A 35 -11.83 6.68 27.45
N GLU A 36 -10.81 6.81 26.61
CA GLU A 36 -9.55 7.46 26.96
C GLU A 36 -8.98 8.20 25.76
N PHE A 37 -8.40 9.37 26.00
CA PHE A 37 -7.78 10.17 24.95
C PHE A 37 -6.58 10.93 25.47
N GLU A 38 -5.40 10.59 24.98
CA GLU A 38 -4.16 11.29 25.29
C GLU A 38 -3.58 11.92 24.03
N ILE A 39 -3.38 13.25 24.08
CA ILE A 39 -2.79 13.99 22.98
C ILE A 39 -1.28 14.09 23.18
N GLY A 40 -0.52 13.69 22.17
CA GLY A 40 0.91 13.94 22.11
C GLY A 40 1.19 15.46 22.26
N LYS A 41 1.84 15.85 23.36
CA LYS A 41 2.08 17.27 23.71
C LYS A 41 3.03 18.00 22.75
N ARG A 42 3.70 17.26 21.86
CA ARG A 42 4.60 17.76 20.81
C ARG A 42 4.23 17.07 19.52
N ARG A 43 4.50 17.71 18.38
CA ARG A 43 4.20 17.18 17.05
C ARG A 43 4.80 15.79 16.83
N GLU A 44 5.94 15.46 17.44
CA GLU A 44 6.65 14.19 17.27
C GLU A 44 6.17 13.09 18.23
N LEU A 45 5.36 13.43 19.23
CA LEU A 45 4.87 12.45 20.19
C LEU A 45 3.57 11.80 19.68
N PRO A 46 3.42 10.47 19.80
CA PRO A 46 2.19 9.80 19.42
C PRO A 46 1.05 10.22 20.36
N SER A 47 -0.15 10.30 19.80
CA SER A 47 -1.40 10.36 20.55
C SER A 47 -1.93 8.93 20.74
N TYR A 48 -2.78 8.78 21.75
CA TYR A 48 -3.46 7.54 22.07
C TYR A 48 -4.96 7.80 22.22
N ALA A 49 -5.78 6.87 21.72
CA ALA A 49 -7.22 6.89 21.91
C ALA A 49 -7.71 5.48 22.18
N LYS A 50 -8.62 5.37 23.14
CA LYS A 50 -9.38 4.16 23.42
C LYS A 50 -10.86 4.42 23.21
N LEU A 51 -11.50 3.62 22.39
CA LEU A 51 -12.90 3.79 21.98
C LEU A 51 -13.67 2.51 22.29
N LEU A 52 -14.90 2.66 22.79
CA LEU A 52 -15.90 1.59 22.84
C LEU A 52 -16.76 1.70 21.59
N VAL A 53 -16.72 0.69 20.71
CA VAL A 53 -17.56 0.62 19.50
C VAL A 53 -18.77 -0.25 19.80
N MET A 54 -19.94 0.18 19.38
CA MET A 54 -21.22 -0.47 19.66
C MET A 54 -22.07 -0.59 18.40
N ALA A 55 -22.80 -1.71 18.28
CA ALA A 55 -23.80 -1.89 17.22
C ALA A 55 -24.99 -2.73 17.70
N GLU A 56 -26.14 -2.60 17.04
CA GLU A 56 -27.35 -3.37 17.40
C GLU A 56 -27.17 -4.87 17.14
N LYS A 57 -26.57 -5.21 15.98
CA LYS A 57 -26.32 -6.59 15.52
C LYS A 57 -24.84 -6.94 15.61
N ARG A 58 -24.54 -8.21 15.90
CA ARG A 58 -23.16 -8.70 15.98
C ARG A 58 -22.43 -8.62 14.63
N GLU A 59 -23.11 -9.00 13.55
CA GLU A 59 -22.57 -8.94 12.18
C GLU A 59 -22.09 -7.52 11.83
N VAL A 60 -22.90 -6.50 12.10
CA VAL A 60 -22.54 -5.09 11.87
C VAL A 60 -21.34 -4.66 12.71
N LEU A 61 -21.26 -5.11 13.96
CA LEU A 61 -20.09 -4.82 14.80
C LEU A 61 -18.82 -5.46 14.21
N GLU A 62 -18.91 -6.70 13.73
CA GLU A 62 -17.77 -7.41 13.13
C GLU A 62 -17.30 -6.71 11.85
N ASP A 63 -18.23 -6.31 10.97
CA ASP A 63 -17.92 -5.55 9.75
C ASP A 63 -17.25 -4.20 10.09
N ILE A 64 -17.75 -3.48 11.11
CA ILE A 64 -17.14 -2.22 11.55
C ILE A 64 -15.73 -2.46 12.08
N LEU A 65 -15.53 -3.48 12.91
CA LEU A 65 -14.24 -3.81 13.49
C LEU A 65 -13.21 -4.16 12.41
N GLU A 66 -13.62 -4.91 11.37
CA GLU A 66 -12.80 -5.18 10.19
C GLU A 66 -12.32 -3.88 9.52
N GLU A 67 -13.24 -2.94 9.25
CA GLU A 67 -12.90 -1.70 8.55
C GLU A 67 -12.01 -0.76 9.39
N VAL A 68 -12.26 -0.63 10.69
CA VAL A 68 -11.42 0.22 11.55
C VAL A 68 -10.04 -0.39 11.80
N GLN A 69 -9.93 -1.73 11.82
CA GLN A 69 -8.62 -2.40 11.89
C GLN A 69 -7.78 -2.16 10.63
N LYS A 70 -8.40 -2.13 9.44
CA LYS A 70 -7.71 -1.72 8.19
C LYS A 70 -7.11 -0.32 8.28
N LEU A 71 -7.68 0.55 9.11
CA LEU A 71 -7.18 1.90 9.42
C LEU A 71 -6.13 1.95 10.54
N GLY A 72 -5.79 0.81 11.15
CA GLY A 72 -4.78 0.69 12.21
C GLY A 72 -5.32 0.66 13.63
N ALA A 73 -6.64 0.51 13.82
CA ALA A 73 -7.20 0.20 15.14
C ALA A 73 -6.79 -1.21 15.59
N THR A 74 -6.60 -1.40 16.88
CA THR A 74 -6.33 -2.71 17.48
C THR A 74 -7.37 -3.03 18.54
N LEU A 75 -7.79 -4.28 18.66
CA LEU A 75 -8.66 -4.70 19.77
C LEU A 75 -7.91 -4.64 21.09
N THR A 76 -8.57 -4.17 22.15
CA THR A 76 -8.00 -4.09 23.51
C THR A 76 -7.72 -5.48 24.08
N GLU A 77 -8.61 -6.43 23.79
CA GLU A 77 -8.37 -7.83 24.12
C GLU A 77 -7.34 -8.41 23.16
N GLU A 78 -6.15 -8.70 23.68
CA GLU A 78 -5.08 -9.29 22.90
C GLU A 78 -5.31 -10.79 22.64
N LYS A 79 -6.25 -11.11 21.73
CA LYS A 79 -6.58 -12.46 21.28
C LYS A 79 -5.48 -13.02 20.38
N GLU A 80 -5.25 -14.34 20.43
CA GLU A 80 -4.36 -14.99 19.47
C GLU A 80 -5.02 -15.07 18.09
N VAL A 81 -4.19 -15.13 17.06
CA VAL A 81 -4.64 -15.24 15.68
C VAL A 81 -5.34 -16.58 15.44
N ASN A 82 -6.46 -16.56 14.73
CA ASN A 82 -7.12 -17.79 14.31
C ASN A 82 -6.43 -18.34 13.07
N LEU A 83 -6.23 -19.66 13.01
CA LEU A 83 -5.59 -20.34 11.90
C LEU A 83 -6.48 -21.47 11.37
N SER A 84 -6.66 -21.49 10.07
CA SER A 84 -7.39 -22.55 9.37
C SER A 84 -6.49 -23.23 8.34
N PRO A 85 -6.54 -24.57 8.20
CA PRO A 85 -5.76 -25.28 7.21
C PRO A 85 -6.34 -25.08 5.80
N VAL A 86 -5.45 -25.00 4.80
CA VAL A 86 -5.82 -25.03 3.39
C VAL A 86 -6.26 -26.45 3.01
N GLU A 87 -7.50 -26.60 2.51
CA GLU A 87 -8.04 -27.92 2.15
C GLU A 87 -7.64 -28.37 0.72
N LYS A 88 -7.39 -27.40 -0.16
CA LYS A 88 -7.07 -27.61 -1.58
C LYS A 88 -6.06 -26.58 -2.07
N ASP A 89 -5.11 -27.03 -2.89
CA ASP A 89 -4.14 -26.13 -3.55
C ASP A 89 -4.85 -24.98 -4.28
N GLY A 90 -4.35 -23.76 -4.08
CA GLY A 90 -4.87 -22.55 -4.70
C GLY A 90 -6.21 -22.03 -4.13
N VAL A 91 -6.67 -22.55 -2.98
CA VAL A 91 -7.94 -22.15 -2.36
C VAL A 91 -7.72 -21.73 -0.92
N ALA A 92 -8.04 -20.47 -0.59
CA ALA A 92 -8.00 -19.98 0.78
C ALA A 92 -9.18 -20.54 1.61
N PRO A 93 -9.01 -20.76 2.92
CA PRO A 93 -10.12 -21.15 3.80
C PRO A 93 -11.16 -20.03 3.89
N ASP A 94 -12.39 -20.40 4.29
CA ASP A 94 -13.43 -19.42 4.57
C ASP A 94 -12.98 -18.42 5.65
N ASN A 95 -13.43 -17.17 5.51
CA ASN A 95 -13.10 -16.08 6.42
C ASN A 95 -11.57 -15.81 6.57
N PHE A 96 -10.78 -16.06 5.51
CA PHE A 96 -9.37 -15.67 5.50
C PHE A 96 -9.21 -14.15 5.63
N TYR A 97 -8.15 -13.72 6.30
CA TYR A 97 -7.80 -12.31 6.35
C TYR A 97 -7.15 -11.87 5.02
N SER A 98 -7.76 -10.92 4.33
CA SER A 98 -7.21 -10.30 3.12
C SER A 98 -6.23 -9.18 3.48
N THR A 99 -4.98 -9.31 3.07
CA THR A 99 -3.91 -8.38 3.46
C THR A 99 -4.03 -6.99 2.80
N THR A 100 -3.50 -5.98 3.47
CA THR A 100 -3.25 -4.64 2.92
C THR A 100 -1.81 -4.50 2.45
N ASN A 101 -1.45 -3.36 1.86
CA ASN A 101 -0.05 -3.03 1.52
C ASN A 101 0.76 -2.43 2.70
N HIS A 102 0.23 -2.48 3.92
CA HIS A 102 0.86 -1.91 5.12
C HIS A 102 1.63 -2.97 5.91
N LYS A 103 2.48 -2.51 6.84
CA LYS A 103 3.18 -3.43 7.75
C LYS A 103 2.15 -4.11 8.65
N THR A 104 2.18 -5.43 8.69
CA THR A 104 1.21 -6.23 9.45
C THR A 104 1.95 -7.11 10.45
N TYR A 105 1.37 -7.28 11.63
CA TYR A 105 1.83 -8.17 12.67
C TYR A 105 0.68 -9.08 13.09
N ILE A 106 1.00 -10.32 13.40
CA ILE A 106 0.05 -11.27 13.96
C ILE A 106 0.48 -11.68 15.37
N ARG A 107 -0.48 -11.97 16.23
CA ARG A 107 -0.24 -12.45 17.59
C ARG A 107 -0.31 -13.97 17.61
N LEU A 108 0.84 -14.63 17.71
CA LEU A 108 0.97 -16.08 17.75
C LEU A 108 1.81 -16.47 18.97
N ASN A 109 1.37 -17.46 19.76
CA ASN A 109 2.06 -17.91 20.97
C ASN A 109 2.39 -16.75 21.93
N LYS A 110 1.42 -15.84 22.14
CA LYS A 110 1.55 -14.62 22.96
C LYS A 110 2.66 -13.65 22.52
N LYS A 111 3.14 -13.74 21.28
CA LYS A 111 4.13 -12.82 20.71
C LYS A 111 3.59 -12.16 19.45
N TRP A 112 3.93 -10.89 19.26
CA TRP A 112 3.71 -10.18 18.01
C TRP A 112 4.80 -10.55 17.00
N ILE A 113 4.41 -11.16 15.90
CA ILE A 113 5.28 -11.63 14.83
C ILE A 113 5.04 -10.76 13.59
N TYR A 114 6.10 -10.22 13.03
CA TYR A 114 6.03 -9.44 11.80
C TYR A 114 5.74 -10.35 10.59
N VAL A 115 4.77 -9.96 9.77
CA VAL A 115 4.43 -10.65 8.52
C VAL A 115 5.39 -10.21 7.43
N LYS A 116 6.18 -11.15 6.92
CA LYS A 116 7.15 -10.91 5.84
C LYS A 116 6.43 -10.62 4.51
N ASN A 117 7.09 -9.84 3.65
CA ASN A 117 6.63 -9.47 2.30
C ASN A 117 5.24 -8.81 2.28
N PRO A 118 5.05 -7.60 2.84
CA PRO A 118 3.75 -6.94 2.84
C PRO A 118 3.26 -6.70 1.40
N GLU A 119 2.12 -7.27 1.06
CA GLU A 119 1.48 -7.17 -0.25
C GLU A 119 -0.03 -7.19 -0.06
N MET A 120 -0.76 -6.40 -0.84
CA MET A 120 -2.22 -6.36 -0.76
C MET A 120 -2.85 -7.54 -1.49
N ASP A 121 -4.10 -7.84 -1.18
CA ASP A 121 -4.92 -8.87 -1.86
C ASP A 121 -4.32 -10.29 -1.79
N CYS A 122 -3.60 -10.57 -0.70
CA CYS A 122 -2.98 -11.85 -0.41
C CYS A 122 -3.50 -12.42 0.92
N VAL A 123 -3.01 -13.60 1.30
CA VAL A 123 -3.27 -14.20 2.61
C VAL A 123 -2.02 -14.24 3.47
N ILE A 124 -2.18 -14.42 4.79
CA ILE A 124 -1.05 -14.63 5.70
C ILE A 124 -0.93 -16.12 5.99
N VAL A 125 0.20 -16.72 5.62
CA VAL A 125 0.54 -18.12 5.93
C VAL A 125 1.46 -18.16 7.14
N VAL A 126 1.18 -19.07 8.06
CA VAL A 126 1.99 -19.32 9.26
C VAL A 126 2.73 -20.64 9.13
N LYS A 127 4.05 -20.61 9.32
CA LYS A 127 4.94 -21.79 9.31
C LYS A 127 5.86 -21.77 10.52
N GLY A 128 5.49 -22.53 11.56
CA GLY A 128 6.21 -22.54 12.83
C GLY A 128 6.01 -21.22 13.57
N GLU A 129 7.11 -20.49 13.83
CA GLU A 129 7.09 -19.16 14.44
C GLU A 129 7.25 -18.01 13.43
N GLU A 130 7.08 -18.29 12.14
CA GLU A 130 7.18 -17.27 11.09
C GLU A 130 5.85 -17.10 10.35
N ALA A 131 5.63 -15.88 9.87
CA ALA A 131 4.47 -15.52 9.06
C ALA A 131 4.91 -14.76 7.80
N GLU A 132 4.28 -15.05 6.68
CA GLU A 132 4.53 -14.37 5.41
C GLU A 132 3.23 -14.18 4.63
N THR A 133 3.22 -13.12 3.82
CA THR A 133 2.16 -12.90 2.84
C THR A 133 2.35 -13.85 1.66
N LYS A 134 1.27 -14.45 1.18
CA LYS A 134 1.29 -15.37 0.04
C LYS A 134 0.07 -15.16 -0.87
N PRO A 135 0.24 -15.08 -2.21
CA PRO A 135 -0.87 -15.06 -3.15
C PRO A 135 -1.73 -16.34 -3.06
N ILE A 136 -3.05 -16.20 -3.23
CA ILE A 136 -4.01 -17.32 -3.08
C ILE A 136 -3.67 -18.49 -4.00
N ASN A 137 -3.28 -18.22 -5.24
CA ASN A 137 -2.94 -19.24 -6.25
C ASN A 137 -1.70 -20.06 -5.89
N GLU A 138 -0.86 -19.60 -4.96
CA GLU A 138 0.34 -20.31 -4.50
C GLU A 138 0.10 -21.18 -3.26
N LEU A 139 -1.09 -21.11 -2.66
CA LEU A 139 -1.43 -21.89 -1.47
C LEU A 139 -1.37 -23.40 -1.72
N LYS A 140 -0.84 -24.12 -0.73
CA LYS A 140 -0.72 -25.57 -0.74
C LYS A 140 -1.57 -26.20 0.35
N LYS A 141 -2.17 -27.33 0.03
CA LYS A 141 -2.95 -28.12 1.00
C LYS A 141 -2.15 -28.38 2.28
N GLY A 142 -2.76 -28.08 3.42
CA GLY A 142 -2.18 -28.25 4.75
C GLY A 142 -1.41 -27.02 5.27
N GLU A 143 -1.21 -25.97 4.49
CA GLU A 143 -0.70 -24.70 5.01
C GLU A 143 -1.71 -24.06 5.97
N MET A 144 -1.22 -23.43 7.04
CA MET A 144 -2.06 -22.73 8.02
C MET A 144 -2.19 -21.27 7.62
N VAL A 145 -3.42 -20.82 7.38
CA VAL A 145 -3.74 -19.45 6.95
C VAL A 145 -4.48 -18.72 8.06
N VAL A 146 -4.16 -17.44 8.25
CA VAL A 146 -4.85 -16.55 9.18
C VAL A 146 -6.29 -16.30 8.75
N THR A 147 -7.22 -16.46 9.68
CA THR A 147 -8.65 -16.21 9.49
C THR A 147 -9.19 -15.19 10.50
N GLY A 148 -10.20 -14.43 10.08
CA GLY A 148 -10.79 -13.35 10.86
C GLY A 148 -9.81 -12.19 11.17
N PHE A 149 -10.15 -11.44 12.21
CA PHE A 149 -9.51 -10.18 12.58
C PHE A 149 -8.85 -10.21 13.97
N ASP A 150 -8.93 -11.34 14.66
CA ASP A 150 -8.33 -11.51 15.98
C ASP A 150 -6.81 -11.63 15.87
N GLY A 151 -6.11 -10.95 16.79
CA GLY A 151 -4.65 -11.02 16.86
C GLY A 151 -3.94 -10.37 15.67
N ILE A 152 -4.57 -9.47 14.92
CA ILE A 152 -3.95 -8.75 13.80
C ILE A 152 -3.70 -7.29 14.20
N ARG A 153 -2.52 -6.77 13.86
CA ARG A 153 -2.16 -5.36 14.01
C ARG A 153 -1.55 -4.83 12.74
N ILE A 154 -2.12 -3.75 12.21
CA ILE A 154 -1.62 -3.05 11.04
C ILE A 154 -0.94 -1.75 11.50
N GLU A 155 0.23 -1.46 10.94
CA GLU A 155 0.94 -0.19 11.10
C GLU A 155 0.90 0.58 9.77
N PRO A 156 -0.07 1.50 9.60
CA PRO A 156 -0.13 2.36 8.43
C PRO A 156 1.12 3.26 8.32
N PRO A 157 1.53 3.64 7.10
CA PRO A 157 2.64 4.56 6.91
C PRO A 157 2.31 5.93 7.50
N GLU A 158 3.30 6.55 8.16
CA GLU A 158 3.18 7.93 8.60
C GLU A 158 3.03 8.85 7.38
N ARG A 159 1.97 9.66 7.36
CA ARG A 159 1.81 10.67 6.31
C ARG A 159 2.94 11.71 6.41
N PRO A 160 3.67 12.01 5.32
CA PRO A 160 4.65 13.09 5.32
C PRO A 160 3.96 14.41 5.64
N ARG A 161 4.49 15.09 6.67
CA ARG A 161 3.92 16.34 7.18
C ARG A 161 4.22 17.47 6.19
N GLY A 162 3.18 18.07 5.63
CA GLY A 162 3.22 19.32 4.87
C GLY A 162 2.19 20.30 5.45
N ASN A 163 2.45 21.61 5.31
CA ASN A 163 1.54 22.67 5.74
C ASN A 163 0.21 22.54 4.98
N LEU A 164 -0.73 21.76 5.53
CA LEU A 164 -2.11 21.71 5.09
C LEU A 164 -2.87 22.76 5.90
N GLY A 165 -3.03 23.95 5.34
CA GLY A 165 -3.88 24.99 5.92
C GLY A 165 -5.36 24.59 5.88
N PRO A 166 -6.23 25.20 6.70
CA PRO A 166 -7.69 24.95 6.64
C PRO A 166 -8.33 25.39 5.31
N PHE A 167 -7.59 26.12 4.47
CA PHE A 167 -8.01 26.54 3.13
C PHE A 167 -6.81 26.50 2.17
N GLU A 168 -6.95 25.78 1.06
CA GLU A 168 -5.88 25.59 0.08
C GLU A 168 -6.39 25.53 -1.35
N PHE A 169 -5.58 26.03 -2.29
CA PHE A 169 -5.80 25.91 -3.73
C PHE A 169 -4.87 24.83 -4.31
N MET A 170 -5.36 24.04 -5.28
CA MET A 170 -4.59 23.04 -6.04
C MET A 170 -4.03 21.85 -5.23
N ASN A 171 -4.75 21.38 -4.22
CA ASN A 171 -4.37 20.22 -3.41
C ASN A 171 -4.83 18.86 -4.01
N SER A 172 -5.30 18.82 -5.27
CA SER A 172 -5.62 17.53 -5.89
C SER A 172 -4.33 16.74 -6.11
N ASP A 173 -4.31 15.45 -5.78
CA ASP A 173 -3.13 14.60 -5.98
C ASP A 173 -2.68 14.61 -7.45
N VAL A 174 -3.65 14.59 -8.36
CA VAL A 174 -3.45 14.68 -9.81
C VAL A 174 -3.88 16.05 -10.32
N SER A 175 -2.94 16.82 -10.88
CA SER A 175 -3.22 18.05 -11.62
C SER A 175 -2.14 18.32 -12.69
N ILE A 176 -2.59 18.73 -13.87
CA ILE A 176 -1.72 19.15 -14.98
C ILE A 176 -1.11 20.53 -14.75
N GLU A 177 -1.74 21.37 -13.91
CA GLU A 177 -1.35 22.76 -13.63
C GLU A 177 -0.28 22.88 -12.53
N LYS A 178 0.10 21.76 -11.90
CA LYS A 178 1.18 21.75 -10.91
C LYS A 178 2.53 22.12 -11.56
N PRO A 179 3.36 22.98 -10.93
CA PRO A 179 4.66 23.38 -11.45
C PRO A 179 5.61 22.19 -11.71
N LYS A 180 5.64 21.69 -12.94
CA LYS A 180 6.35 20.45 -13.32
C LYS A 180 7.85 20.51 -13.03
N GLY A 181 8.49 21.66 -13.29
CA GLY A 181 9.93 21.82 -13.04
C GLY A 181 10.34 21.66 -11.57
N THR A 182 9.48 22.08 -10.63
CA THR A 182 9.73 21.89 -9.18
C THR A 182 9.59 20.42 -8.79
N LEU A 183 8.58 19.74 -9.33
CA LEU A 183 8.37 18.31 -9.11
C LEU A 183 9.54 17.48 -9.68
N ILE A 184 9.97 17.76 -10.92
CA ILE A 184 11.11 17.07 -11.56
C ILE A 184 12.38 17.23 -10.70
N ARG A 185 12.68 18.44 -10.21
CA ARG A 185 13.83 18.66 -9.31
C ARG A 185 13.69 17.91 -7.98
N ALA A 186 12.48 17.81 -7.43
CA ALA A 186 12.24 17.06 -6.21
C ALA A 186 12.49 15.55 -6.43
N VAL A 187 11.94 14.99 -7.50
CA VAL A 187 12.16 13.58 -7.90
C VAL A 187 13.65 13.31 -8.13
N ALA A 188 14.34 14.16 -8.87
CA ALA A 188 15.77 14.00 -9.14
C ALA A 188 16.62 14.03 -7.85
N ARG A 189 16.27 14.88 -6.87
CA ARG A 189 16.94 14.88 -5.56
C ARG A 189 16.68 13.59 -4.81
N GLU A 190 15.46 13.07 -4.85
CA GLU A 190 15.10 11.84 -4.14
C GLU A 190 15.81 10.62 -4.75
N ILE A 191 15.86 10.52 -6.07
CA ILE A 191 16.66 9.51 -6.79
C ILE A 191 18.11 9.54 -6.30
N LYS A 192 18.75 10.73 -6.25
CA LYS A 192 20.12 10.85 -5.77
C LYS A 192 20.29 10.39 -4.32
N LYS A 193 19.40 10.81 -3.41
CA LYS A 193 19.44 10.38 -2.00
C LYS A 193 19.30 8.87 -1.84
N ILE A 194 18.45 8.22 -2.65
CA ILE A 194 18.28 6.77 -2.63
C ILE A 194 19.59 6.10 -3.06
N LYS A 195 20.21 6.56 -4.16
CA LYS A 195 21.48 6.02 -4.65
C LYS A 195 22.65 6.28 -3.70
N GLU A 196 22.70 7.42 -3.02
CA GLU A 196 23.69 7.73 -1.97
C GLU A 196 23.60 6.79 -0.75
N LYS A 197 22.45 6.13 -0.56
CA LYS A 197 22.21 5.15 0.51
C LYS A 197 22.23 3.70 0.00
N ASP A 198 22.83 3.47 -1.17
CA ASP A 198 22.86 2.16 -1.85
C ASP A 198 21.48 1.54 -2.09
N GLY A 199 20.44 2.37 -2.14
CA GLY A 199 19.07 1.95 -2.44
C GLY A 199 18.90 1.60 -3.91
N LYS A 200 17.92 0.73 -4.19
CA LYS A 200 17.58 0.29 -5.55
C LYS A 200 16.37 1.04 -6.09
N ILE A 201 16.40 1.36 -7.38
CA ILE A 201 15.33 2.04 -8.09
C ILE A 201 14.84 1.14 -9.22
N GLY A 202 13.56 0.76 -9.15
CA GLY A 202 12.86 0.06 -10.23
C GLY A 202 12.01 1.03 -11.06
N VAL A 203 11.95 0.81 -12.38
CA VAL A 203 11.05 1.53 -13.28
C VAL A 203 10.02 0.58 -13.89
N VAL A 204 8.76 1.03 -14.02
CA VAL A 204 7.69 0.32 -14.73
C VAL A 204 7.35 1.13 -15.98
N VAL A 205 7.54 0.53 -17.16
CA VAL A 205 7.66 1.28 -18.42
C VAL A 205 6.75 0.69 -19.49
N GLY A 206 5.93 1.54 -20.11
CA GLY A 206 5.11 1.21 -21.27
C GLY A 206 5.69 1.76 -22.59
N PRO A 207 5.18 1.27 -23.74
CA PRO A 207 5.70 1.65 -25.07
C PRO A 207 5.59 3.15 -25.39
N ALA A 208 4.70 3.87 -24.71
CA ALA A 208 4.56 5.34 -24.83
C ALA A 208 5.87 6.10 -24.57
N VAL A 209 6.80 5.54 -23.78
CA VAL A 209 8.12 6.14 -23.57
C VAL A 209 8.95 6.16 -24.85
N VAL A 210 8.80 5.17 -25.72
CA VAL A 210 9.44 5.18 -27.05
C VAL A 210 8.70 6.14 -27.97
N HIS A 211 7.37 6.04 -28.07
CA HIS A 211 6.55 6.88 -28.95
C HIS A 211 6.72 8.39 -28.73
N THR A 212 7.05 8.80 -27.51
CA THR A 212 7.30 10.22 -27.15
C THR A 212 8.76 10.63 -27.30
N GLY A 213 9.65 9.74 -27.72
CA GLY A 213 11.09 9.96 -27.80
C GLY A 213 11.81 9.97 -26.45
N ALA A 214 11.11 9.76 -25.33
CA ALA A 214 11.68 9.84 -23.99
C ALA A 214 12.61 8.66 -23.63
N HIS A 215 12.55 7.57 -24.39
CA HIS A 215 13.37 6.36 -24.20
C HIS A 215 14.89 6.66 -24.20
N VAL A 216 15.37 7.66 -24.95
CA VAL A 216 16.79 8.05 -24.96
C VAL A 216 17.28 8.53 -23.58
N PHE A 217 16.45 9.29 -22.87
CA PHE A 217 16.77 9.78 -21.53
C PHE A 217 16.71 8.65 -20.49
N LEU A 218 15.74 7.74 -20.63
CA LEU A 218 15.67 6.57 -19.76
C LEU A 218 16.88 5.65 -19.95
N ALA A 219 17.30 5.43 -21.20
CA ALA A 219 18.49 4.65 -21.50
C ALA A 219 19.76 5.31 -20.91
N GLU A 220 19.85 6.64 -20.93
CA GLU A 220 20.93 7.37 -20.26
C GLU A 220 20.88 7.19 -18.73
N MET A 221 19.71 7.29 -18.10
CA MET A 221 19.55 7.05 -16.67
C MET A 221 19.98 5.63 -16.27
N ILE A 222 19.66 4.63 -17.08
CA ILE A 222 20.11 3.24 -16.88
C ILE A 222 21.65 3.17 -16.97
N ARG A 223 22.26 3.74 -18.02
CA ARG A 223 23.73 3.76 -18.19
C ARG A 223 24.46 4.47 -17.05
N LEU A 224 23.87 5.55 -16.53
CA LEU A 224 24.41 6.30 -15.38
C LEU A 224 24.19 5.58 -14.03
N GLY A 225 23.54 4.41 -14.04
CA GLY A 225 23.32 3.59 -12.85
C GLY A 225 22.19 4.07 -11.94
N PHE A 226 21.32 4.99 -12.41
CA PHE A 226 20.17 5.46 -11.63
C PHE A 226 19.00 4.47 -11.59
N VAL A 227 19.00 3.46 -12.46
CA VAL A 227 17.95 2.43 -12.57
C VAL A 227 18.57 1.06 -12.37
N ASP A 228 18.06 0.30 -11.41
CA ASP A 228 18.57 -1.02 -11.01
C ASP A 228 17.68 -2.18 -11.50
N ALA A 229 16.40 -1.90 -11.75
CA ALA A 229 15.46 -2.87 -12.28
C ALA A 229 14.53 -2.22 -13.31
N PHE A 230 14.27 -2.93 -14.40
CA PHE A 230 13.37 -2.49 -15.46
C PHE A 230 12.24 -3.51 -15.61
N PHE A 231 11.00 -3.05 -15.42
CA PHE A 231 9.80 -3.84 -15.60
C PHE A 231 9.01 -3.29 -16.79
N GLY A 232 8.73 -4.14 -17.77
CA GLY A 232 8.01 -3.77 -18.97
C GLY A 232 7.42 -4.98 -19.68
N GLY A 233 6.51 -4.74 -20.62
CA GLY A 233 5.94 -5.78 -21.47
C GLY A 233 6.69 -5.94 -22.80
N ASN A 234 6.21 -6.83 -23.66
CA ASN A 234 6.79 -7.05 -24.99
C ASN A 234 6.85 -5.76 -25.84
N ALA A 235 5.80 -4.95 -25.81
CA ALA A 235 5.67 -3.77 -26.67
C ALA A 235 6.80 -2.74 -26.48
N ILE A 236 7.20 -2.45 -25.23
CA ILE A 236 8.28 -1.50 -24.96
C ILE A 236 9.63 -2.02 -25.50
N ALA A 237 9.90 -3.33 -25.35
CA ALA A 237 11.12 -3.93 -25.86
C ALA A 237 11.16 -3.91 -27.40
N VAL A 238 10.06 -4.31 -28.06
CA VAL A 238 9.99 -4.34 -29.53
C VAL A 238 10.15 -2.94 -30.12
N HIS A 239 9.44 -1.94 -29.57
CA HIS A 239 9.47 -0.59 -30.13
C HIS A 239 10.81 0.12 -29.87
N ASP A 240 11.48 -0.13 -28.75
CA ASP A 240 12.82 0.42 -28.48
C ASP A 240 13.85 -0.17 -29.46
N ILE A 241 13.77 -1.48 -29.75
CA ILE A 241 14.61 -2.14 -30.76
C ILE A 241 14.28 -1.63 -32.16
N GLU A 242 13.00 -1.48 -32.51
CA GLU A 242 12.56 -0.90 -33.78
C GLU A 242 13.18 0.49 -33.98
N TYR A 243 13.10 1.35 -32.96
CA TYR A 243 13.69 2.67 -33.01
C TYR A 243 15.21 2.61 -33.17
N ALA A 244 15.89 1.74 -32.43
CA ALA A 244 17.34 1.61 -32.52
C ALA A 244 17.82 1.14 -33.91
N LEU A 245 17.01 0.34 -34.61
CA LEU A 245 17.35 -0.20 -35.93
C LEU A 245 16.91 0.71 -37.09
N PHE A 246 15.73 1.33 -36.97
CA PHE A 246 15.05 1.99 -38.09
C PHE A 246 14.72 3.47 -37.83
N GLY A 247 14.91 3.96 -36.60
CA GLY A 247 14.51 5.31 -36.19
C GLY A 247 12.99 5.49 -36.07
N THR A 248 12.22 4.39 -36.13
CA THR A 248 10.75 4.41 -36.11
C THR A 248 10.18 3.74 -34.87
N SER A 249 8.92 4.05 -34.58
CA SER A 249 8.11 3.26 -33.66
C SER A 249 6.71 3.10 -34.23
N LEU A 250 6.28 1.86 -34.46
CA LEU A 250 5.08 1.53 -35.25
C LEU A 250 5.09 2.22 -36.62
N GLY A 251 6.26 2.27 -37.25
CA GLY A 251 6.41 2.88 -38.57
C GLY A 251 6.36 4.40 -38.60
N ILE A 252 6.32 5.07 -37.44
CA ILE A 252 6.42 6.53 -37.37
C ILE A 252 7.84 6.90 -37.00
N ASN A 253 8.51 7.69 -37.83
CA ASN A 253 9.81 8.24 -37.49
C ASN A 253 9.68 9.23 -36.34
N ILE A 254 10.38 8.99 -35.23
CA ILE A 254 10.15 9.73 -33.97
C ILE A 254 10.69 11.17 -34.05
N GLU A 255 11.69 11.42 -34.89
CA GLU A 255 12.28 12.77 -35.04
C GLU A 255 11.42 13.67 -35.94
N THR A 256 10.83 13.12 -37.00
CA THR A 256 10.09 13.87 -38.02
C THR A 256 8.58 13.80 -37.84
N GLY A 257 8.06 12.77 -37.16
CA GLY A 257 6.64 12.47 -37.04
C GLY A 257 6.02 11.88 -38.32
N GLU A 258 6.83 11.59 -39.34
CA GLU A 258 6.35 11.07 -40.63
C GLU A 258 6.19 9.54 -40.62
N VAL A 259 5.25 9.06 -41.44
CA VAL A 259 5.03 7.62 -41.62
C VAL A 259 6.05 7.06 -42.62
N SER A 260 6.76 6.01 -42.20
CA SER A 260 7.69 5.26 -43.04
C SER A 260 6.94 4.32 -43.99
N GLU A 261 7.39 4.29 -45.24
CA GLU A 261 6.90 3.32 -46.22
C GLU A 261 7.21 1.89 -45.72
N HIS A 262 6.21 1.00 -45.71
CA HIS A 262 6.27 -0.37 -45.14
C HIS A 262 6.57 -0.46 -43.62
N GLY A 263 6.23 0.56 -42.82
CA GLY A 263 6.49 0.57 -41.37
C GLY A 263 5.54 -0.24 -40.47
N HIS A 264 4.80 -1.22 -41.00
CA HIS A 264 3.84 -2.04 -40.23
C HIS A 264 4.43 -3.36 -39.74
#